data_AF-A0A392NHS1-F1
#
_entry.id   AF-A0A392NHS1-F1
#
_cell.length_a   1.000
_cell.length_b   1.000
_cell.length_c   1.000
_cell.angle_alpha   90.00
_cell.angle_beta   90.00
_cell.angle_gamma   90.00
#
_symmetry.space_group_name_H-M   'P 1'
#
loop_
_entity.id
_entity.type
_entity.pdbx_description
1 polymer ?
#
loop_
_entity_poly.entity_id
_entity_poly.type
_entity_poly.pdbx_seq_one_letter_code
_entity_poly.pdbx_strand_id
1 'polypeptide(L)' 'MYIRIKRDKTTYFIRCKPSDKILDIKEKLQELIDQPVNDQRLILPGTGEVLEDTKTLADQK' A
#
# COMPACT_ATOMS: atom_id res chain seq x y z
N MET A 1 0.10 10.13 8.85
CA MET A 1 -1.09 10.09 7.97
C MET A 1 -1.66 8.67 8.02
N TYR A 2 -2.93 8.50 7.64
CA TYR A 2 -3.49 7.18 7.39
C TYR A 2 -3.83 7.08 5.91
N ILE A 3 -3.50 5.94 5.31
CA ILE A 3 -3.98 5.58 3.97
C ILE A 3 -5.07 4.54 4.09
N ARG A 4 -6.04 4.64 3.19
CA ARG A 4 -7.13 3.69 3.08
C ARG A 4 -6.80 2.70 1.96
N ILE A 5 -6.68 1.43 2.32
CA ILE A 5 -6.45 0.34 1.37
C ILE A 5 -7.71 -0.49 1.29
N LYS A 6 -8.22 -0.70 0.08
CA LYS A 6 -9.42 -1.51 -0.15
C LYS A 6 -9.01 -2.81 -0.84
N ARG A 7 -9.50 -3.92 -0.31
CA ARG A 7 -9.37 -5.25 -0.91
C ARG A 7 -10.69 -5.98 -0.74
N ASP A 8 -11.29 -6.40 -1.84
CA ASP A 8 -12.61 -7.04 -1.86
C ASP A 8 -13.66 -6.21 -1.09
N LYS A 9 -14.16 -6.73 0.03
CA LYS A 9 -15.12 -6.06 0.92
C LYS A 9 -14.49 -5.51 2.21
N THR A 10 -13.16 -5.61 2.34
CA THR A 10 -12.42 -5.19 3.54
C THR A 10 -11.66 -3.90 3.28
N THR A 11 -11.67 -3.02 4.28
CA THR A 11 -10.92 -1.76 4.25
C THR A 11 -9.91 -1.73 5.38
N TYR A 12 -8.64 -1.50 5.05
CA TYR A 12 -7.54 -1.39 5.99
C TYR A 12 -7.11 0.08 6.12
N PHE A 13 -6.83 0.50 7.35
CA PHE A 13 -6.29 1.82 7.64
C PHE A 13 -4.85 1.67 8.13
N ILE A 14 -3.90 1.93 7.25
CA ILE A 14 -2.48 1.80 7.56
C ILE A 14 -1.92 3.16 7.95
N ARG A 15 -1.24 3.22 9.10
CA ARG A 15 -0.50 4.41 9.51
C ARG A 15 0.82 4.48 8.76
N CYS A 16 1.01 5.56 8.02
CA CYS A 16 2.20 5.79 7.22
C CYS A 16 2.59 7.28 7.20
N LYS A 17 3.83 7.52 6.77
CA LYS A 17 4.38 8.85 6.50
C LYS A 17 4.54 9.03 4.98
N PRO A 18 4.51 10.26 4.47
CA PRO A 18 4.77 10.53 3.05
C PRO A 18 6.14 10.01 2.57
N SER A 19 7.11 9.94 3.48
CA SER A 19 8.46 9.41 3.25
C SER A 19 8.54 7.88 3.24
N ASP A 20 7.51 7.17 3.70
CA ASP A 20 7.52 5.70 3.72
C ASP A 20 7.43 5.19 2.28
N LYS A 21 8.12 4.08 2.00
CA LYS A 21 8.08 3.43 0.70
C LYS A 21 6.84 2.55 0.58
N ILE A 22 6.51 2.20 -0.66
CA ILE A 22 5.45 1.24 -0.94
C ILE A 22 5.76 -0.12 -0.30
N LEU A 23 7.04 -0.51 -0.27
CA LEU A 23 7.49 -1.73 0.41
C LEU A 23 7.08 -1.76 1.90
N ASP A 24 7.34 -0.66 2.64
CA ASP A 24 7.01 -0.56 4.07
C ASP A 24 5.49 -0.73 4.34
N ILE A 25 4.66 -0.32 3.38
CA ILE A 25 3.19 -0.46 3.48
C ILE A 25 2.78 -1.92 3.25
N LYS A 26 3.38 -2.57 2.26
CA LYS A 26 3.11 -3.99 1.98
C LYS A 26 3.52 -4.88 3.15
N GLU A 27 4.63 -4.56 3.82
CA GLU A 27 5.05 -5.27 5.03
C GLU A 27 4.02 -5.13 6.16
N LYS A 28 3.53 -3.92 6.42
CA LYS A 28 2.44 -3.69 7.39
C LYS A 28 1.15 -4.40 7.02
N LEU A 29 0.86 -4.52 5.72
CA LEU A 29 -0.30 -5.24 5.22
C LEU A 29 -0.14 -6.76 5.37
N GLN A 30 1.07 -7.30 5.19
CA GLN A 30 1.34 -8.73 5.30
C GLN A 30 0.86 -9.26 6.65
N GLU A 31 1.10 -8.53 7.74
CA GLU A 31 0.65 -8.90 9.09
C GLU A 31 -0.88 -8.91 9.25
N LEU A 32 -1.63 -8.20 8.40
CA LEU A 32 -3.08 -8.08 8.49
C LEU A 32 -3.84 -9.03 7.56
N ILE A 33 -3.20 -9.48 6.47
CA ILE A 33 -3.82 -10.28 5.42
C ILE A 33 -3.18 -11.66 5.26
N ASP A 34 -2.12 -11.94 6.03
CA ASP A 34 -1.33 -13.19 5.98
C ASP A 34 -0.84 -13.54 4.57
N GLN A 35 -0.48 -12.52 3.77
CA GLN A 35 -0.01 -12.68 2.38
C GLN A 35 1.37 -12.07 2.20
N PRO A 36 2.34 -12.79 1.59
CA PRO A 36 3.68 -12.27 1.40
C PRO A 36 3.67 -11.01 0.53
N VAL A 37 4.54 -10.05 0.85
CA VAL A 37 4.71 -8.77 0.15
C VAL A 37 4.80 -8.91 -1.38
N ASN A 38 5.48 -9.95 -1.86
CA ASN A 38 5.66 -10.18 -3.29
C ASN A 38 4.37 -10.54 -4.04
N ASP A 39 3.39 -11.12 -3.33
CA ASP A 39 2.08 -11.43 -3.90
C ASP A 39 1.07 -10.29 -3.71
N GLN A 40 1.50 -9.17 -3.09
CA GLN A 40 0.66 -7.99 -2.90
C GLN A 40 0.85 -7.00 -4.04
N ARG A 41 -0.27 -6.62 -4.68
CA ARG A 41 -0.32 -5.60 -5.72
C ARG A 41 -1.14 -4.40 -5.25
N LEU A 42 -0.46 -3.29 -4.98
CA LEU A 42 -1.10 -2.02 -4.67
C LEU A 42 -1.33 -1.24 -5.96
N ILE A 43 -2.53 -0.69 -6.12
CA ILE A 43 -2.96 0.02 -7.32
C ILE A 43 -3.51 1.38 -6.90
N LEU A 44 -3.07 2.45 -7.57
CA LEU A 44 -3.61 3.78 -7.33
C LEU A 44 -5.01 3.87 -7.97
N PRO A 45 -6.07 4.15 -7.19
CA PRO A 45 -7.44 4.10 -7.71
C PRO A 45 -7.75 5.17 -8.77
N GLY A 46 -7.00 6.28 -8.80
CA GLY A 46 -7.20 7.36 -9.78
C GLY A 46 -6.65 7.05 -11.16
N THR A 47 -5.43 6.52 -11.23
CA THR A 47 -4.71 6.27 -12.49
C THR A 47 -4.75 4.79 -12.91
N GLY A 48 -5.04 3.87 -11.99
CA GLY A 48 -4.90 2.44 -12.21
C GLY A 48 -3.43 1.96 -12.24
N GLU A 49 -2.47 2.83 -11.90
CA GLU A 49 -1.05 2.51 -11.90
C GLU A 49 -0.70 1.55 -10.76
N VAL A 50 0.16 0.57 -11.06
CA VAL A 50 0.71 -0.34 -10.05
C VAL A 50 1.83 0.37 -9.32
N LEU A 51 1.74 0.38 -8.00
CA LEU A 51 2.74 1.03 -7.16
C LEU A 51 4.00 0.16 -7.09
N GLU A 52 5.14 0.77 -7.39
CA GLU A 52 6.45 0.15 -7.32
C GLU A 52 7.04 0.26 -5.91
N ASP A 53 7.71 -0.80 -5.45
CA ASP A 53 8.23 -0.92 -4.07
C ASP A 53 9.29 0.13 -3.73
N THR A 54 9.98 0.64 -4.75
CA THR A 54 11.05 1.62 -4.62
C THR A 54 10.55 3.06 -4.46
N LYS A 55 9.31 3.35 -4.89
CA LYS A 55 8.72 4.70 -4.82
C LYS A 55 8.24 5.01 -3.41
N THR A 56 8.23 6.29 -3.04
CA THR A 56 7.64 6.74 -1.77
C THR A 56 6.15 7.01 -1.94
N LEU A 57 5.42 7.08 -0.82
CA LEU A 57 4.03 7.55 -0.82
C LEU A 57 3.88 8.97 -1.36
N ALA A 58 4.86 9.84 -1.11
CA ALA A 58 4.86 11.22 -1.58
C ALA A 58 5.00 11.32 -3.11
N ASP A 59 5.63 10.33 -3.76
CA ASP A 59 5.79 10.29 -5.22
C ASP A 59 4.49 9.92 -5.95
N GLN A 60 3.54 9.30 -5.24
CA GLN A 60 2.24 8.90 -5.81
C GLN A 60 1.29 10.11 -5.78
N LYS A 61 1.18 10.83 -6.92
CA LYS A 61 0.25 11.96 -7.11
C LYS A 61 -1.05 11.55 -7.78
#